data_AF-A0AAD3DDA8-F1
#
_entry.id   AF-A0AAD3DDA8-F1
#
_cell.length_a   1.000
_cell.length_b   1.000
_cell.length_c   1.000
_cell.angle_alpha   90.00
_cell.angle_beta   90.00
_cell.angle_gamma   90.00
#
_symmetry.space_group_name_H-M   'P 1'
#
loop_
_entity.id
_entity.type
_entity.pdbx_description
1 polymer ?
#
loop_
_entity_poly.entity_id
_entity_poly.type
_entity_poly.pdbx_seq_one_letter_code
_entity_poly.pdbx_strand_id
1 'polypeptide(L)'
;MSSEETPAVKIEKSRVEKFISILTKAIQKSHGTISTPEIIDQCYGEDAATFDDDENGNMLVGLLDDSLDKIDEEAMEHIQKIVKQYAQRPLQCLDDAIAHVDALEKKELQEEEDDRQSAQEAIVMSKLPQGVSAEDVLQYQAYLIQKKARDDLIESMKRIDEECEQLRAQLEQKKKQVQDSIENLDEKSKSMSNAADMCSYVVS
;
A
#
# COMPACT_ATOMS: atom_id res chain seq x y z
N MET A 1 -20.11 -9.11 -16.63
CA MET A 1 -20.38 -9.50 -15.24
C MET A 1 -19.72 -10.83 -15.02
N SER A 2 -18.44 -10.80 -14.64
CA SER A 2 -17.67 -12.02 -14.36
C SER A 2 -17.91 -12.38 -12.91
N SER A 3 -18.53 -13.53 -12.71
CA SER A 3 -18.71 -14.17 -11.42
C SER A 3 -17.34 -14.56 -10.86
N GLU A 4 -16.88 -13.83 -9.84
CA GLU A 4 -15.77 -14.23 -8.99
C GLU A 4 -16.16 -15.51 -8.25
N GLU A 5 -15.59 -16.63 -8.69
CA GLU A 5 -15.55 -17.85 -7.89
C GLU A 5 -14.71 -17.57 -6.64
N THR A 6 -15.40 -17.44 -5.52
CA THR A 6 -14.77 -17.40 -4.20
C THR A 6 -14.09 -18.75 -3.98
N PRO A 7 -12.76 -18.81 -3.78
CA PRO A 7 -12.09 -20.08 -3.56
C PRO A 7 -12.60 -20.66 -2.23
N ALA A 8 -13.12 -21.88 -2.28
CA ALA A 8 -13.53 -22.62 -1.11
C ALA A 8 -12.33 -22.75 -0.16
N VAL A 9 -12.32 -21.93 0.89
CA VAL A 9 -11.33 -21.98 1.96
C VAL A 9 -11.42 -23.38 2.56
N LYS A 10 -10.45 -24.25 2.27
CA LYS A 10 -10.24 -25.49 3.01
C LYS A 10 -10.00 -25.08 4.46
N ILE A 11 -11.03 -25.17 5.29
CA ILE A 11 -10.88 -25.00 6.74
C ILE A 11 -9.99 -26.14 7.19
N GLU A 12 -8.71 -25.85 7.37
CA GLU A 12 -7.77 -26.82 7.87
C GLU A 12 -8.18 -27.16 9.31
N LYS A 13 -8.42 -28.44 9.59
CA LYS A 13 -8.77 -28.88 10.95
C LYS A 13 -7.69 -28.42 11.92
N SER A 14 -8.11 -27.83 13.05
CA SER A 14 -7.19 -27.36 14.09
C SER A 14 -6.27 -28.50 14.55
N ARG A 15 -5.03 -28.18 14.97
CA ARG A 15 -4.12 -29.24 15.47
C ARG A 15 -4.70 -29.99 16.66
N VAL A 16 -5.54 -29.33 17.46
CA VAL A 16 -6.28 -29.94 18.57
C VAL A 16 -7.22 -31.04 18.05
N GLU A 17 -8.02 -30.76 17.02
CA GLU A 17 -8.90 -31.76 16.41
C GLU A 17 -8.12 -32.91 15.77
N LYS A 18 -7.01 -32.59 15.09
CA LYS A 18 -6.10 -33.61 14.52
C LYS A 18 -5.55 -34.50 15.63
N PHE A 19 -5.13 -33.93 16.76
CA PHE A 19 -4.59 -34.66 17.90
C PHE A 19 -5.64 -35.60 18.53
N ILE A 20 -6.84 -35.10 18.80
CA ILE A 20 -7.95 -35.91 19.30
C ILE A 20 -8.28 -37.03 18.32
N SER A 21 -8.35 -36.73 17.02
CA SER A 21 -8.64 -37.75 16.00
C SER A 21 -7.60 -38.86 15.95
N ILE A 22 -6.31 -38.54 16.14
CA ILE A 22 -5.24 -39.55 16.20
C ILE A 22 -5.41 -40.43 17.43
N LEU A 23 -5.73 -39.84 18.59
CA LEU A 23 -5.96 -40.58 19.83
C LEU A 23 -7.17 -41.51 19.73
N THR A 24 -8.28 -41.03 19.16
CA THR A 24 -9.46 -41.86 18.89
C THR A 24 -9.13 -43.03 17.98
N LYS A 25 -8.37 -42.80 16.90
CA LYS A 25 -7.93 -43.88 16.01
C LYS A 25 -7.01 -44.86 16.70
N ALA A 26 -6.17 -44.41 17.63
CA ALA A 26 -5.28 -45.28 18.39
C ALA A 26 -6.07 -46.19 19.34
N ILE A 27 -7.09 -45.66 20.02
CA ILE A 27 -7.98 -46.43 20.89
C ILE A 27 -8.77 -47.46 20.08
N GLN A 28 -9.42 -47.05 18.99
CA GLN A 28 -10.14 -47.97 18.10
C GLN A 28 -9.25 -49.09 17.55
N LYS A 29 -7.99 -48.75 17.22
CA LYS A 29 -7.03 -49.75 16.77
C LYS A 29 -6.61 -50.70 17.89
N SER A 30 -6.45 -50.20 19.12
CA SER A 30 -6.17 -51.03 20.30
C SER A 30 -7.34 -51.98 20.57
N HIS A 31 -8.57 -51.48 20.52
CA HIS A 31 -9.77 -52.30 20.68
C HIS A 31 -9.85 -53.40 19.63
N GLY A 32 -9.65 -53.06 18.35
CA GLY A 32 -9.66 -54.04 17.26
C GLY A 32 -8.50 -55.07 17.28
N THR A 33 -7.51 -54.92 18.16
CA THR A 33 -6.46 -55.95 18.38
C THR A 33 -6.82 -56.94 19.49
N ILE A 34 -7.86 -56.65 20.28
CA ILE A 34 -8.32 -57.52 21.36
C ILE A 34 -9.38 -58.46 20.77
N SER A 35 -9.05 -59.74 20.66
CA SER A 35 -10.01 -60.77 20.27
C SER A 35 -10.60 -61.39 21.53
N THR A 36 -11.77 -60.90 21.93
CA THR A 36 -12.54 -61.37 23.10
C THR A 36 -12.83 -62.88 23.08
N PRO A 37 -13.21 -63.49 21.93
CA PRO A 37 -13.36 -64.94 21.84
C PRO A 37 -12.05 -65.71 22.11
N GLU A 38 -10.92 -65.23 21.58
CA GLU A 38 -9.61 -65.87 21.79
C GLU A 38 -9.15 -65.74 23.24
N ILE A 39 -9.43 -64.62 23.89
CA ILE A 39 -9.09 -64.40 25.31
C ILE A 39 -9.90 -65.35 26.20
N ILE A 40 -11.19 -65.54 25.91
CA ILE A 40 -12.03 -66.46 26.67
C ILE A 40 -11.56 -67.90 26.49
N ASP A 41 -11.27 -68.32 25.25
CA ASP A 41 -10.73 -69.66 24.96
C ASP A 41 -9.38 -69.89 25.66
N GLN A 42 -8.49 -68.90 25.68
CA GLN A 42 -7.19 -69.01 26.37
C GLN A 42 -7.32 -69.05 27.90
N CYS A 43 -8.27 -68.30 28.48
CA CYS A 43 -8.39 -68.19 29.93
C CYS A 43 -9.30 -69.25 30.56
N TYR A 44 -10.34 -69.69 29.84
CA TYR A 44 -11.37 -70.60 30.35
C TYR A 44 -11.42 -71.93 29.57
N GLY A 45 -10.85 -72.02 28.36
CA GLY A 45 -10.77 -73.25 27.58
C GLY A 45 -12.12 -73.94 27.40
N GLU A 46 -12.16 -75.25 27.65
CA GLU A 46 -13.40 -76.05 27.56
C GLU A 46 -14.48 -75.62 28.58
N ASP A 47 -14.09 -74.99 29.70
CA ASP A 47 -15.04 -74.52 30.73
C ASP A 47 -15.85 -73.30 30.24
N ALA A 48 -15.39 -72.61 29.18
CA ALA A 48 -16.11 -71.50 28.55
C ALA A 48 -17.51 -71.91 28.05
N ALA A 49 -17.67 -73.18 27.62
CA ALA A 49 -18.94 -73.73 27.16
C ALA A 49 -20.00 -73.81 28.27
N THR A 50 -19.60 -73.75 29.54
CA THR A 50 -20.53 -73.69 30.69
C THR A 50 -21.28 -72.35 30.75
N PHE A 51 -20.76 -71.33 30.07
CA PHE A 51 -21.32 -69.98 30.01
C PHE A 51 -21.97 -69.66 28.65
N ASP A 52 -21.99 -70.63 27.73
CA ASP A 52 -22.77 -70.54 26.51
C ASP A 52 -24.23 -70.85 26.84
N ASP A 53 -25.10 -69.84 26.69
CA ASP A 53 -26.55 -70.01 26.77
C ASP A 53 -27.08 -70.24 25.34
N ASP A 54 -27.83 -71.33 25.14
CA ASP A 54 -28.22 -71.87 23.81
C ASP A 54 -28.97 -70.86 22.90
N GLU A 55 -29.48 -69.75 23.45
CA GLU A 55 -30.26 -68.74 22.72
C GLU A 55 -29.50 -67.45 22.35
N ASN A 56 -28.40 -67.09 23.03
CA ASN A 56 -27.79 -65.75 22.90
C ASN A 56 -26.27 -65.74 22.62
N GLY A 57 -25.65 -66.90 22.41
CA GLY A 57 -24.20 -67.00 22.22
C GLY A 57 -23.42 -66.74 23.51
N ASN A 58 -22.08 -66.74 23.42
CA ASN A 58 -21.20 -66.72 24.60
C ASN A 58 -21.37 -65.43 25.41
N MET A 59 -22.03 -65.54 26.56
CA MET A 59 -22.33 -64.42 27.46
C MET A 59 -21.06 -63.69 27.90
N LEU A 60 -19.94 -64.41 28.05
CA LEU A 60 -18.66 -63.82 28.42
C LEU A 60 -18.10 -62.93 27.32
N VAL A 61 -18.30 -63.28 26.04
CA VAL A 61 -17.85 -62.46 24.91
C VAL A 61 -18.60 -61.14 24.94
N GLY A 62 -19.92 -61.17 25.03
CA GLY A 62 -20.74 -59.96 25.09
C GLY A 62 -20.42 -59.07 26.30
N LEU A 63 -20.21 -59.67 27.48
CA LEU A 63 -19.86 -58.91 28.68
C LEU A 63 -18.47 -58.27 28.61
N LEU A 64 -17.49 -58.94 27.99
CA LEU A 64 -16.17 -58.37 27.77
C LEU A 64 -16.20 -57.28 26.69
N ASP A 65 -16.92 -57.47 25.59
CA ASP A 65 -17.10 -56.45 24.56
C ASP A 65 -17.77 -55.20 25.14
N ASP A 66 -18.88 -55.36 25.88
CA ASP A 66 -19.55 -54.26 26.61
C ASP A 66 -18.62 -53.55 27.61
N SER A 67 -17.70 -54.30 28.21
CA SER A 67 -16.73 -53.74 29.17
C SER A 67 -15.61 -52.97 28.45
N LEU A 68 -15.15 -53.48 27.31
CA LEU A 68 -14.16 -52.81 26.47
C LEU A 68 -14.73 -51.52 25.87
N ASP A 69 -15.96 -51.54 25.38
CA ASP A 69 -16.64 -50.34 24.86
C ASP A 69 -16.77 -49.25 25.94
N LYS A 70 -17.14 -49.62 27.18
CA LYS A 70 -17.17 -48.68 28.32
C LYS A 70 -15.79 -48.12 28.65
N ILE A 71 -14.75 -48.96 28.64
CA ILE A 71 -13.38 -48.52 28.87
C ILE A 71 -12.94 -47.52 27.79
N ASP A 72 -13.27 -47.79 26.53
CA ASP A 72 -12.96 -46.91 25.40
C ASP A 72 -13.68 -45.55 25.54
N GLU A 73 -14.95 -45.55 25.92
CA GLU A 73 -15.74 -44.34 26.18
C GLU A 73 -15.15 -43.51 27.33
N GLU A 74 -14.88 -44.14 28.48
CA GLU A 74 -14.29 -43.49 29.65
C GLU A 74 -12.89 -42.95 29.31
N ALA A 75 -12.05 -43.75 28.66
CA ALA A 75 -10.71 -43.33 28.25
C ALA A 75 -10.77 -42.12 27.31
N MET A 76 -11.69 -42.11 26.35
CA MET A 76 -11.88 -40.98 25.45
C MET A 76 -12.36 -39.72 26.19
N GLU A 77 -13.28 -39.84 27.14
CA GLU A 77 -13.73 -38.71 27.95
C GLU A 77 -12.58 -38.12 28.79
N HIS A 78 -11.78 -38.98 29.42
CA HIS A 78 -10.61 -38.58 30.19
C HIS A 78 -9.55 -37.90 29.31
N ILE A 79 -9.26 -38.46 28.14
CA ILE A 79 -8.34 -37.88 27.17
C ILE A 79 -8.83 -36.50 26.72
N GLN A 80 -10.10 -36.35 26.39
CA GLN A 80 -10.66 -35.06 25.97
C GLN A 80 -10.52 -34.01 27.08
N LYS A 81 -10.77 -34.37 28.35
CA LYS A 81 -10.55 -33.49 29.50
C LYS A 81 -9.09 -33.06 29.62
N ILE A 82 -8.14 -34.00 29.52
CA ILE A 82 -6.70 -33.72 29.58
C ILE A 82 -6.26 -32.82 28.42
N VAL A 83 -6.68 -33.13 27.19
CA VAL A 83 -6.36 -32.32 26.01
C VAL A 83 -6.89 -30.90 26.18
N LYS A 84 -8.14 -30.75 26.62
CA LYS A 84 -8.75 -29.44 26.88
C LYS A 84 -8.00 -28.65 27.95
N GLN A 85 -7.58 -29.31 29.02
CA GLN A 85 -6.93 -28.66 30.15
C GLN A 85 -5.47 -28.27 29.87
N TYR A 86 -4.70 -29.12 29.18
CA TYR A 86 -3.25 -28.98 29.09
C TYR A 86 -2.73 -28.72 27.67
N ALA A 87 -3.36 -29.30 26.64
CA ALA A 87 -2.82 -29.28 25.28
C ALA A 87 -3.52 -28.27 24.35
N GLN A 88 -4.78 -27.90 24.64
CA GLN A 88 -5.56 -27.03 23.78
C GLN A 88 -4.87 -25.69 23.53
N ARG A 89 -4.50 -24.97 24.60
CA ARG A 89 -3.88 -23.65 24.47
C ARG A 89 -2.51 -23.70 23.78
N PRO A 90 -1.56 -24.58 24.17
CA PRO A 90 -0.28 -24.69 23.47
C PRO A 90 -0.42 -25.01 21.98
N LEU A 91 -1.33 -25.93 21.61
CA LEU A 91 -1.57 -26.28 20.22
C LEU A 91 -2.20 -25.14 19.41
N GLN A 92 -3.12 -24.39 20.02
CA GLN A 92 -3.68 -23.18 19.41
C GLN A 92 -2.61 -22.10 19.21
N CYS A 93 -1.77 -21.84 20.21
CA CYS A 93 -0.67 -20.87 20.07
C CYS A 93 0.32 -21.27 18.97
N LEU A 94 0.51 -22.57 18.75
CA LEU A 94 1.36 -23.07 17.68
C LEU A 94 0.70 -22.88 16.30
N ASP A 95 -0.62 -23.09 16.18
CA ASP A 95 -1.37 -22.77 14.97
C ASP A 95 -1.32 -21.27 14.66
N ASP A 96 -1.49 -20.41 15.67
CA ASP A 96 -1.40 -18.95 15.53
C ASP A 96 0.01 -18.50 15.10
N ALA A 97 1.06 -19.09 15.69
CA ALA A 97 2.44 -18.77 15.36
C ALA A 97 2.77 -19.16 13.90
N ILE A 98 2.29 -20.31 13.45
CA ILE A 98 2.49 -20.76 12.06
C ILE A 98 1.73 -19.85 11.10
N ALA A 99 0.46 -19.57 11.37
CA ALA A 99 -0.33 -18.66 10.55
C ALA A 99 0.30 -17.26 10.47
N HIS A 100 0.89 -16.78 11.56
CA HIS A 100 1.61 -15.51 11.58
C HIS A 100 2.87 -15.55 10.70
N VAL A 101 3.66 -16.62 10.76
CA VAL A 101 4.84 -16.79 9.90
C VAL A 101 4.43 -16.87 8.42
N ASP A 102 3.43 -17.69 8.08
CA ASP A 102 2.92 -17.81 6.71
C ASP A 102 2.43 -16.45 6.17
N ALA A 103 1.79 -15.65 7.02
CA ALA A 103 1.34 -14.31 6.65
C ALA A 103 2.52 -13.35 6.40
N LEU A 104 3.59 -13.45 7.19
CA LEU A 104 4.81 -12.67 6.99
C LEU A 104 5.52 -13.06 5.69
N GLU A 105 5.70 -14.35 5.43
CA GLU A 105 6.34 -14.84 4.20
C GLU A 105 5.55 -14.40 2.97
N LYS A 106 4.22 -14.51 3.01
CA LYS A 106 3.35 -14.04 1.92
C LYS A 106 3.48 -12.53 1.69
N LYS A 107 3.61 -11.76 2.78
CA LYS A 107 3.80 -10.31 2.70
C LYS A 107 5.15 -9.97 2.08
N GLU A 108 6.23 -10.62 2.51
CA GLU A 108 7.58 -10.40 1.97
C GLU A 108 7.65 -10.72 0.48
N LEU A 109 7.06 -11.85 0.05
CA LEU A 109 6.96 -12.21 -1.37
C LEU A 109 6.18 -11.17 -2.19
N GLN A 110 5.13 -10.58 -1.61
CA GLN A 110 4.37 -9.53 -2.28
C GLN A 110 5.20 -8.24 -2.39
N GLU A 111 5.90 -7.86 -1.33
CA GLU A 111 6.78 -6.68 -1.33
C GLU A 111 7.92 -6.84 -2.35
N GLU A 112 8.52 -8.03 -2.47
CA GLU A 112 9.55 -8.32 -3.47
C GLU A 112 9.00 -8.26 -4.92
N GLU A 113 7.78 -8.76 -5.14
CA GLU A 113 7.12 -8.68 -6.45
C GLU A 113 6.79 -7.24 -6.84
N ASP A 114 6.28 -6.44 -5.89
CA ASP A 114 5.97 -5.03 -6.08
C ASP A 114 7.26 -4.23 -6.39
N ASP A 115 8.35 -4.50 -5.66
CA ASP A 115 9.66 -3.91 -5.91
C ASP A 115 10.20 -4.29 -7.30
N ARG A 116 10.05 -5.55 -7.70
CA ARG A 116 10.46 -6.02 -9.03
C ARG A 116 9.69 -5.30 -10.13
N GLN A 117 8.38 -5.15 -9.99
CA GLN A 117 7.54 -4.43 -10.95
C GLN A 117 7.92 -2.96 -11.02
N SER A 118 8.04 -2.30 -9.86
CA SER A 118 8.48 -0.90 -9.75
C SER A 118 9.84 -0.67 -10.43
N ALA A 119 10.81 -1.56 -10.20
CA ALA A 119 12.12 -1.48 -10.83
C ALA A 119 12.03 -1.67 -12.36
N GLN A 120 11.21 -2.60 -12.85
CA GLN A 120 11.00 -2.78 -14.28
C GLN A 120 10.35 -1.55 -14.93
N GLU A 121 9.33 -0.97 -14.28
CA GLU A 121 8.69 0.26 -14.73
C GLU A 121 9.69 1.42 -14.77
N ALA A 122 10.51 1.61 -13.74
CA ALA A 122 11.55 2.62 -13.72
C ALA A 122 12.58 2.42 -14.85
N ILE A 123 12.96 1.17 -15.16
CA ILE A 123 13.82 0.86 -16.31
C ILE A 123 13.13 1.20 -17.64
N VAL A 124 11.84 0.92 -17.79
CA VAL A 124 11.09 1.25 -19.01
C VAL A 124 10.96 2.77 -19.15
N MET A 125 10.66 3.48 -18.07
CA MET A 125 10.49 4.94 -18.06
C MET A 125 11.81 5.69 -18.21
N SER A 126 12.94 5.11 -17.79
CA SER A 126 14.27 5.68 -18.01
C SER A 126 14.81 5.44 -19.42
N LYS A 127 14.23 4.49 -20.17
CA LYS A 127 14.52 4.36 -21.60
C LYS A 127 13.87 5.53 -22.34
N LEU A 128 14.70 6.26 -23.08
CA LEU A 128 14.20 7.29 -23.98
C LEU A 128 13.25 6.66 -25.03
N PRO A 129 12.18 7.36 -25.43
CA PRO A 129 11.31 6.92 -26.51
C PRO A 129 12.11 6.56 -27.76
N GLN A 130 11.66 5.56 -28.52
CA GLN A 130 12.32 5.17 -29.77
C GLN A 130 12.47 6.37 -30.70
N GLY A 131 13.71 6.63 -31.12
CA GLY A 131 14.07 7.76 -31.99
C GLY A 131 14.48 9.04 -31.24
N VAL A 132 14.42 9.08 -29.91
CA VAL A 132 14.93 10.20 -29.10
C VAL A 132 16.29 9.81 -28.51
N SER A 133 17.35 10.48 -28.94
CA SER A 133 18.68 10.34 -28.35
C SER A 133 18.82 11.21 -27.10
N ALA A 134 19.80 10.88 -26.25
CA ALA A 134 20.13 11.72 -25.10
C ALA A 134 20.56 13.14 -25.55
N GLU A 135 21.15 13.25 -26.73
CA GLU A 135 21.55 14.51 -27.33
C GLU A 135 20.33 15.36 -27.73
N ASP A 136 19.26 14.75 -28.25
CA ASP A 136 18.00 15.45 -28.56
C ASP A 136 17.36 16.05 -27.29
N VAL A 137 17.41 15.33 -26.17
CA VAL A 137 16.90 15.82 -24.87
C VAL A 137 17.73 17.00 -24.37
N LEU A 138 19.05 16.91 -24.46
CA LEU A 138 19.96 17.99 -24.08
C LEU A 138 19.79 19.22 -24.96
N GLN A 139 19.65 19.02 -26.28
CA GLN A 139 19.40 20.11 -27.23
C GLN A 139 18.05 20.78 -26.95
N TYR A 140 17.00 20.02 -26.65
CA TYR A 140 15.70 20.59 -26.31
C TYR A 140 15.74 21.39 -25.01
N GLN A 141 16.42 20.90 -23.97
CA GLN A 141 16.63 21.70 -22.75
C GLN A 141 17.43 22.96 -23.00
N ALA A 142 18.52 22.89 -23.78
CA ALA A 142 19.30 24.05 -24.17
C ALA A 142 18.45 25.07 -24.93
N TYR A 143 17.60 24.60 -25.84
CA TYR A 143 16.63 25.44 -26.54
C TYR A 143 15.65 26.12 -25.58
N LEU A 144 15.11 25.42 -24.59
CA LEU A 144 14.19 26.02 -23.61
C LEU A 144 14.86 27.14 -22.80
N ILE A 145 16.11 26.93 -22.39
CA ILE A 145 16.91 27.95 -21.69
C ILE A 145 17.12 29.17 -22.59
N GLN A 146 17.53 28.95 -23.85
CA GLN A 146 17.71 30.04 -24.81
C GLN A 146 16.41 30.77 -25.12
N LYS A 147 15.29 30.05 -25.25
CA LYS A 147 13.96 30.62 -25.46
C LYS A 147 13.56 31.53 -24.30
N LYS A 148 13.77 31.08 -23.06
CA LYS A 148 13.51 31.89 -21.87
C LYS A 148 14.37 33.16 -21.85
N ALA A 149 15.67 33.02 -22.08
CA ALA A 149 16.59 34.17 -22.14
C ALA A 149 16.19 35.19 -23.22
N ARG A 150 15.73 34.71 -24.39
CA ARG A 150 15.20 35.56 -25.45
C ARG A 150 13.92 36.28 -25.00
N ASP A 151 12.99 35.57 -24.36
CA ASP A 151 11.72 36.16 -23.91
C ASP A 151 11.98 37.23 -22.82
N ASP A 152 12.91 36.99 -21.89
CA ASP A 152 13.35 37.95 -20.88
C ASP A 152 13.99 39.21 -21.53
N LEU A 153 14.83 39.01 -22.56
CA LEU A 153 15.43 40.12 -23.34
C LEU A 153 14.36 40.96 -24.05
N ILE A 154 13.36 40.31 -24.64
CA ILE A 154 12.24 41.01 -25.32
C ILE A 154 11.45 41.85 -24.32
N GLU A 155 11.20 41.33 -23.11
CA GLU A 155 10.53 42.11 -22.06
C GLU A 155 11.38 43.32 -21.63
N SER A 156 12.68 43.13 -21.45
CA SER A 156 13.60 44.24 -21.14
C SER A 156 13.63 45.30 -22.25
N MET A 157 13.65 44.90 -23.53
CA MET A 157 13.63 45.84 -24.65
C MET A 157 12.34 46.66 -24.65
N LYS A 158 11.19 46.03 -24.41
CA LYS A 158 9.91 46.74 -24.31
C LYS A 158 9.91 47.81 -23.21
N ARG A 159 10.44 47.50 -22.02
CA ARG A 159 10.56 48.49 -20.93
C ARG A 159 11.45 49.67 -21.33
N ILE A 160 12.57 49.41 -22.00
CA ILE A 160 13.47 50.47 -22.47
C ILE A 160 12.79 51.34 -23.52
N ASP A 161 12.03 50.74 -24.44
CA ASP A 161 11.28 51.49 -25.46
C ASP A 161 10.23 52.39 -24.82
N GLU A 162 9.46 51.87 -23.84
CA GLU A 162 8.50 52.66 -23.06
C GLU A 162 9.17 53.82 -22.31
N GLU A 163 10.32 53.59 -21.68
CA GLU A 163 11.09 54.64 -21.01
C GLU A 163 11.59 55.70 -22.00
N CYS A 164 12.06 55.28 -23.19
CA CYS A 164 12.49 56.18 -24.25
C CYS A 164 11.32 57.04 -24.76
N GLU A 165 10.13 56.47 -24.92
CA GLU A 165 8.93 57.22 -25.30
C GLU A 165 8.54 58.25 -24.24
N GLN A 166 8.57 57.87 -22.96
CA GLN A 166 8.31 58.79 -21.84
C GLN A 166 9.32 59.94 -21.81
N LEU A 167 10.62 59.64 -21.95
CA LEU A 167 11.67 60.64 -21.98
C LEU A 167 11.53 61.59 -23.17
N ARG A 168 11.18 61.08 -24.37
CA ARG A 168 10.90 61.92 -25.54
C ARG A 168 9.71 62.85 -25.31
N ALA A 169 8.64 62.36 -24.69
CA ALA A 169 7.47 63.17 -24.35
C ALA A 169 7.81 64.28 -23.34
N GLN A 170 8.61 63.94 -22.31
CA GLN A 170 9.10 64.93 -21.34
C GLN A 170 9.98 66.00 -22.00
N LEU A 171 10.85 65.60 -22.93
CA LEU A 171 11.74 66.50 -23.64
C LEU A 171 10.93 67.50 -24.49
N GLU A 172 9.93 67.04 -25.25
CA GLU A 172 9.06 67.94 -26.02
C GLU A 172 8.21 68.86 -25.12
N GLN A 173 7.72 68.37 -23.98
CA GLN A 173 7.03 69.22 -23.01
C GLN A 173 7.96 70.32 -22.46
N LYS A 174 9.20 69.96 -22.09
CA LYS A 174 10.19 70.92 -21.59
C LYS A 174 10.60 71.93 -22.64
N LYS A 175 10.78 71.49 -23.88
CA LYS A 175 11.08 72.37 -25.03
C LYS A 175 9.96 73.39 -25.24
N LYS A 176 8.69 72.96 -25.17
CA LYS A 176 7.54 73.87 -25.24
C LYS A 176 7.52 74.87 -24.07
N GLN A 177 7.74 74.41 -22.84
CA GLN A 177 7.82 75.30 -21.66
C GLN A 177 8.90 76.37 -21.81
N VAL A 178 10.08 76.00 -22.33
CA VAL A 178 11.17 76.93 -22.58
C VAL A 178 10.78 77.93 -23.67
N GLN A 179 10.16 77.47 -24.76
CA GLN A 179 9.71 78.34 -25.83
C GLN A 179 8.64 79.34 -25.36
N ASP A 180 7.62 78.88 -24.63
CA ASP A 180 6.60 79.74 -24.02
C ASP A 180 7.24 80.77 -23.07
N SER A 181 8.27 80.36 -22.31
CA SER A 181 9.00 81.28 -21.40
C SER A 181 9.80 82.34 -22.15
N ILE A 182 10.42 81.97 -23.29
CA ILE A 182 11.14 82.92 -24.17
C ILE A 182 10.15 83.93 -24.76
N GLU A 183 9.00 83.48 -25.27
CA GLU A 183 7.97 84.36 -25.83
C GLU A 183 7.43 85.33 -24.77
N ASN A 184 7.12 84.84 -23.57
CA ASN A 184 6.70 85.69 -22.44
C ASN A 184 7.77 86.72 -22.03
N LEU A 185 9.06 86.34 -22.06
CA LEU A 185 10.16 87.28 -21.78
C LEU A 185 10.29 88.35 -22.87
N ASP A 186 10.12 87.98 -24.13
CA ASP A 186 10.12 88.93 -25.26
C ASP A 186 8.96 89.93 -25.15
N GLU A 187 7.76 89.47 -24.81
CA GLU A 187 6.59 90.33 -24.54
C GLU A 187 6.84 91.28 -23.36
N LYS A 188 7.39 90.78 -22.25
CA LYS A 188 7.77 91.62 -21.10
C LYS A 188 8.87 92.62 -21.44
N SER A 189 9.84 92.23 -22.27
CA SER A 189 10.89 93.13 -22.73
C SER A 189 10.31 94.28 -23.56
N LYS A 190 9.40 93.98 -24.49
CA LYS A 190 8.65 94.98 -25.27
C LYS A 190 7.83 95.91 -24.38
N SER A 191 7.10 95.38 -23.40
CA SER A 191 6.30 96.21 -22.49
C SER A 191 7.15 97.09 -21.58
N MET A 192 8.30 96.59 -21.11
CA MET A 192 9.29 97.39 -20.38
C MET A 192 9.91 98.49 -21.25
N SER A 193 10.24 98.20 -22.52
CA SER A 193 10.72 99.21 -23.46
C SER A 193 9.69 100.33 -23.63
N ASN A 194 8.43 99.97 -23.89
CA ASN A 194 7.34 100.93 -24.02
C ASN A 194 7.13 101.76 -22.73
N ALA A 195 7.24 101.14 -21.56
CA ALA A 195 7.15 101.85 -20.28
C ALA A 195 8.33 102.81 -20.04
N ALA A 196 9.55 102.39 -20.40
CA ALA A 196 10.74 103.24 -20.33
C ALA A 196 10.62 104.45 -21.26
N ASP A 197 10.14 104.25 -22.49
CA ASP A 197 9.87 105.33 -23.45
C ASP A 197 8.82 106.31 -22.90
N MET A 198 7.74 105.79 -22.30
CA MET A 198 6.72 106.63 -21.63
C MET A 198 7.29 107.44 -20.46
N CYS A 199 8.16 106.86 -19.63
CA CYS A 199 8.82 107.58 -18.54
C CYS A 199 9.79 108.67 -19.05
N SER A 200 10.46 108.42 -20.18
CA SER A 200 11.32 109.44 -20.82
C SER A 200 10.51 110.65 -21.31
N TYR A 201 9.25 110.46 -21.70
CA TYR A 201 8.36 111.54 -22.15
C TYR A 201 7.79 112.41 -21.02
N VAL A 202 7.75 111.92 -19.76
CA VAL A 202 7.19 112.66 -18.61
C VAL A 202 8.25 113.53 -17.90
N VAL A 203 9.53 113.33 -18.19
CA VAL A 203 10.66 114.09 -17.62
C VAL A 203 11.15 115.21 -18.56
N SER A 204 10.51 115.40 -19.72
CA SER A 204 10.74 116.50 -20.67
C SER A 204 9.60 117.52 -20.59
#